data_AF-A0A8J2KUI0-F1
#
_entry.id   AF-A0A8J2KUI0-F1
#
_cell.length_a   1.000
_cell.length_b   1.000
_cell.length_c   1.000
_cell.angle_alpha   90.00
_cell.angle_beta   90.00
_cell.angle_gamma   90.00
#
_symmetry.space_group_name_H-M   'P 1'
#
loop_
_entity.id
_entity.type
_entity.pdbx_description
1 polymer ?
#
loop_
_entity_poly.entity_id
_entity_poly.type
_entity_poly.pdbx_seq_one_letter_code
_entity_poly.pdbx_strand_id
1 'polypeptide(L)' 'KETIVPIGVVLAVSPWVTHRLPEFWPEPEKFKPSRFFYENCVGRHLYSYFPFAAGPRNCIGQKLAFAVITSSGTLR' A
#
# COMPACT_ATOMS: atom_id res chain seq x y z
N LYS A 1 7.57 2.06 21.34
CA LYS A 1 8.94 1.83 21.85
C LYS A 1 9.90 2.57 20.94
N GLU A 2 10.81 3.35 21.49
CA GLU A 2 11.89 3.95 20.70
C GLU A 2 13.00 2.92 20.50
N THR A 3 13.62 2.92 19.32
CA THR A 3 14.70 2.00 18.97
C THR A 3 15.71 2.75 18.11
N ILE A 4 16.98 2.69 18.50
CA ILE A 4 18.08 3.32 17.78
C ILE A 4 18.60 2.31 16.75
N VAL A 5 18.64 2.71 15.48
CA VAL A 5 19.18 1.91 14.39
C VAL A 5 20.64 2.35 14.15
N PRO A 6 21.63 1.45 14.28
CA PRO A 6 23.03 1.79 14.06
C PRO A 6 23.32 2.07 12.58
N ILE A 7 24.40 2.82 12.32
CA ILE A 7 24.86 3.13 10.97
C ILE A 7 25.25 1.86 10.22
N GLY A 8 25.01 1.85 8.90
CA GLY A 8 25.34 0.71 8.02
C GLY A 8 24.29 -0.40 7.99
N VAL A 9 23.19 -0.27 8.74
CA VAL A 9 22.07 -1.22 8.68
C VAL A 9 21.19 -0.95 7.47
N VAL A 10 20.77 -2.02 6.79
CA VAL A 10 19.75 -1.97 5.75
C VAL A 10 18.36 -2.01 6.40
N LEU A 11 17.58 -0.97 6.18
CA LEU A 11 16.16 -0.94 6.56
C LEU A 11 15.32 -1.36 5.34
N ALA A 12 14.47 -2.36 5.54
CA ALA A 12 13.53 -2.83 4.54
C ALA A 12 12.10 -2.69 5.07
N VAL A 13 11.20 -2.26 4.18
CA VAL A 13 9.76 -2.28 4.40
C VAL A 13 9.13 -3.22 3.39
N SER A 14 8.18 -4.05 3.85
CA SER A 14 7.51 -5.02 2.99
C SER A 14 6.06 -4.60 2.76
N PRO A 15 5.68 -4.20 1.53
CA PRO A 15 4.29 -3.98 1.18
C PRO A 15 3.44 -5.22 1.47
N TRP A 16 3.96 -6.42 1.19
CA TRP A 16 3.25 -7.68 1.42
C TRP A 16 2.87 -7.86 2.90
N VAL A 17 3.79 -7.57 3.82
CA VAL A 17 3.51 -7.67 5.26
C VAL A 17 2.55 -6.57 5.69
N THR A 18 2.85 -5.31 5.38
CA THR A 18 2.04 -4.17 5.87
C THR A 18 0.61 -4.20 5.33
N HIS A 19 0.39 -4.65 4.10
CA HIS A 19 -0.96 -4.77 3.49
C HIS A 19 -1.78 -5.92 4.08
N ARG A 20 -1.18 -6.73 4.97
CA ARG A 20 -1.82 -7.86 5.64
C ARG A 20 -1.85 -7.74 7.16
N LEU A 21 -1.41 -6.62 7.73
CA LEU A 21 -1.51 -6.36 9.16
C LEU A 21 -3.00 -6.22 9.56
N PRO A 22 -3.53 -7.09 10.45
CA PRO A 22 -4.95 -7.08 10.83
C PRO A 22 -5.41 -5.76 11.48
N GLU A 23 -4.48 -5.04 12.11
CA GLU A 23 -4.70 -3.70 12.69
C GLU A 23 -5.20 -2.69 11.64
N PHE A 24 -4.71 -2.77 10.41
CA PHE A 24 -5.11 -1.89 9.31
C PHE A 24 -6.07 -2.58 8.32
N TRP A 25 -6.05 -3.91 8.25
CA TRP A 25 -6.74 -4.71 7.24
C TRP A 25 -7.51 -5.88 7.90
N PRO A 26 -8.73 -5.66 8.42
CA PRO A 26 -9.54 -6.73 9.03
C PRO A 26 -9.81 -7.85 8.03
N GLU A 27 -9.63 -9.14 8.34
CA GLU A 27 -9.72 -10.23 7.33
C GLU A 27 -8.74 -10.04 6.14
N PRO A 28 -7.42 -9.88 6.38
CA PRO A 28 -6.45 -9.43 5.38
C PRO A 28 -6.28 -10.38 4.19
N GLU A 29 -6.59 -11.67 4.38
CA GLU A 29 -6.48 -12.69 3.34
C GLU A 29 -7.66 -12.70 2.35
N LYS A 30 -8.76 -11.98 2.65
CA LYS A 30 -9.93 -11.93 1.77
C LYS A 30 -9.78 -10.84 0.72
N PHE A 31 -9.90 -11.21 -0.56
CA PHE A 31 -10.06 -10.27 -1.65
C PHE A 31 -11.40 -9.52 -1.51
N LYS A 32 -11.33 -8.25 -1.09
CA LYS A 32 -12.51 -7.41 -0.80
C LYS A 32 -12.27 -5.99 -1.33
N PRO A 33 -12.57 -5.73 -2.63
CA PRO A 33 -12.37 -4.42 -3.26
C PRO A 33 -13.09 -3.27 -2.55
N SER A 34 -14.23 -3.55 -1.90
CA SER A 34 -15.01 -2.54 -1.18
C SER A 34 -14.27 -1.84 -0.04
N ARG A 35 -13.14 -2.41 0.44
CA ARG A 35 -12.25 -1.73 1.41
C ARG A 35 -11.68 -0.41 0.86
N PHE A 36 -11.62 -0.25 -0.46
CA PHE A 36 -11.06 0.94 -1.10
C PHE A 36 -12.13 1.99 -1.44
N PHE A 37 -13.39 1.79 -1.04
CA PHE A 37 -14.41 2.82 -1.11
C PHE A 37 -14.13 3.95 -0.11
N TYR A 38 -14.60 5.15 -0.42
CA TYR A 38 -14.27 6.37 0.31
C TYR A 38 -14.59 6.22 1.81
N GLU A 39 -15.78 5.70 2.14
CA GLU A 39 -16.26 5.56 3.51
C GLU A 39 -15.39 4.60 4.34
N ASN A 40 -14.83 3.58 3.68
CA ASN A 40 -13.99 2.56 4.31
C ASN A 40 -12.50 2.96 4.40
N CYS A 41 -12.11 4.07 3.76
CA CYS A 41 -10.74 4.59 3.81
C CYS A 41 -10.56 5.68 4.88
N VAL A 42 -11.64 6.23 5.42
CA VAL A 42 -11.58 7.31 6.43
C VAL A 42 -10.81 6.82 7.66
N GLY A 43 -9.83 7.62 8.10
CA GLY A 43 -9.01 7.31 9.28
C GLY A 43 -7.92 6.26 9.07
N ARG A 44 -7.79 5.67 7.87
CA ARG A 44 -6.72 4.72 7.58
C ARG A 44 -5.37 5.44 7.48
N HIS A 45 -4.35 4.90 8.13
CA HIS A 45 -2.99 5.47 8.08
C HIS A 45 -2.45 5.51 6.64
N LEU A 46 -1.85 6.63 6.23
CA LEU A 46 -1.38 6.86 4.85
C LEU A 46 -0.41 5.76 4.35
N TYR A 47 0.50 5.30 5.21
CA TYR A 47 1.48 4.27 4.89
C TYR A 47 1.01 2.84 5.20
N SER A 48 -0.28 2.62 5.44
CA SER A 48 -0.85 1.25 5.53
C SER A 48 -1.02 0.61 4.14
N TYR A 49 -1.09 1.41 3.08
CA TYR A 49 -1.19 0.98 1.69
C TYR A 49 -0.21 1.73 0.79
N PHE A 50 0.84 1.05 0.33
CA PHE A 50 1.91 1.63 -0.50
C PHE A 50 2.39 0.63 -1.57
N PRO A 51 1.52 0.17 -2.48
CA PRO A 51 1.88 -0.81 -3.51
C PRO A 51 2.98 -0.33 -4.47
N PHE A 52 3.19 0.98 -4.54
CA PHE A 52 4.17 1.65 -5.40
C PHE A 52 5.21 2.44 -4.59
N ALA A 53 5.51 1.99 -3.37
CA ALA A 53 6.25 2.74 -2.35
C ALA A 53 5.59 4.09 -2.03
N ALA A 54 6.27 4.96 -1.28
CA ALA A 54 5.76 6.27 -0.88
C ALA A 54 6.90 7.28 -0.65
N GLY A 55 6.55 8.56 -0.48
CA GLY A 55 7.52 9.64 -0.25
C GLY A 55 8.38 9.97 -1.49
N PRO A 56 9.59 10.54 -1.30
CA PRO A 56 10.46 10.99 -2.39
C PRO A 56 10.96 9.88 -3.34
N ARG A 57 10.80 8.61 -2.94
CA ARG A 57 11.20 7.42 -3.71
C ARG A 57 9.99 6.58 -4.12
N ASN A 58 8.83 7.20 -4.31
CA ASN A 58 7.69 6.52 -4.90
C ASN A 58 7.97 6.07 -6.34
N CYS A 59 7.21 5.10 -6.82
CA CYS A 59 7.35 4.61 -8.18
C CYS A 59 6.91 5.69 -9.19
N ILE A 60 7.84 6.11 -10.05
CA ILE A 60 7.56 7.03 -11.15
C ILE A 60 6.53 6.46 -12.14
N GLY A 61 6.42 5.13 -12.23
CA GLY A 61 5.51 4.42 -13.12
C GLY A 61 4.09 4.25 -12.59
N GLN A 62 3.77 4.70 -11.37
CA GLN A 62 2.45 4.48 -10.76
C GLN A 62 1.30 4.95 -11.67
N LYS A 63 1.40 6.16 -12.23
CA LYS A 63 0.36 6.72 -13.11
C LYS A 63 0.22 5.92 -14.42
N LEU A 64 1.35 5.50 -14.99
CA LEU A 64 1.37 4.67 -16.19
C LEU A 64 0.72 3.31 -15.93
N ALA A 65 1.04 2.67 -14.80
CA ALA A 65 0.46 1.38 -14.42
C ALA A 65 -1.07 1.44 -14.35
N PHE A 66 -1.62 2.47 -13.69
CA PHE A 66 -3.08 2.67 -13.66
C PHE A 66 -3.64 2.90 -15.07
N ALA A 67 -3.03 3.76 -15.88
CA ALA A 67 -3.49 4.02 -17.25
C ALA A 67 -3.51 2.76 -18.11
N VAL A 68 -2.48 1.91 -18.03
CA VAL A 68 -2.40 0.65 -18.79
C VAL A 68 -3.48 -0.33 -18.31
N ILE A 69 -3.66 -0.48 -16.99
CA ILE A 69 -4.63 -1.44 -16.43
C ILE A 69 -6.07 -1.02 -16.75
N THR A 70 -6.38 0.28 -16.75
CA THR A 70 -7.76 0.76 -17.01
C THR A 70 -8.07 0.92 -18.50
N SER A 71 -7.07 1.20 -19.35
CA SER A 71 -7.27 1.34 -20.80
C SER A 71 -7.50 0.01 -21.53
N SER A 72 -7.09 -1.11 -20.93
CA SER A 72 -7.16 -2.45 -21.55
C SER A 72 -8.58 -3.02 -21.68
N GLY A 73 -9.64 -2.25 -21.39
CA GLY A 73 -11.04 -2.68 -21.57
C GLY A 73 -11.53 -3.75 -20.60
N THR A 74 -10.67 -4.28 -19.73
CA THR A 74 -11.00 -5.34 -18.75
C THR A 74 -11.83 -4.87 -17.55
N LEU A 75 -12.02 -3.55 -17.40
CA LEU A 75 -12.83 -2.93 -16.34
C LEU A 75 -13.93 -2.02 -16.93
N ARG A 76 -14.66 -2.52 -17.93
CA ARG A 76 -16.04 -2.10 -18.19
C ARG A 76 -17.00 -3.17 -17.68
#